data_AF-A0A8H6D7Q3-F1
#
_entry.id   AF-A0A8H6D7Q3-F1
#
_cell.length_a   1.000
_cell.length_b   1.000
_cell.length_c   1.000
_cell.angle_alpha   90.00
_cell.angle_beta   90.00
_cell.angle_gamma   90.00
#
_symmetry.space_group_name_H-M   'P 1'
#
loop_
_entity.id
_entity.type
_entity.pdbx_description
1 polymer ?
#
loop_
_entity_poly.entity_id
_entity_poly.type
_entity_poly.pdbx_seq_one_letter_code
_entity_poly.pdbx_strand_id
1 'polypeptide(L)'
;MDQSFPQFTKLPIEVRAMIWEHTLPEGDGGAALYMYNMDWWAQYSPPGVAFHDMMTQSIQKLSRPPRVQVPIPICATVCQEGRRVVEQWRKKNNLEWYFREETKGDILVRRFDAERDILYVSRHKWESFQLLAVDWENDVEHAAVIRIMESIKYLALPAFTAYYSIVNIAGLLPLMKNIKAIYVLWNELPKAHMIKRQLPDIAHIAEVKIPLDAPVQPRWEVDRFLQRWDEVEFHYADEETGREYVEDGELSEWLEDIDDLWSTTEVDPEIWDEDKGKLKTPQIHVTVKELPAWL
;
A
#
# COMPACT_ATOMS: atom_id res chain seq x y z
N MET A 1 -6.86 -54.56 -0.98
CA MET A 1 -6.74 -53.82 -2.25
C MET A 1 -5.89 -52.62 -1.95
N ASP A 2 -4.58 -52.72 -2.16
CA ASP A 2 -3.65 -51.60 -1.96
C ASP A 2 -3.73 -50.71 -3.20
N GLN A 3 -4.64 -49.75 -3.18
CA GLN A 3 -4.59 -48.64 -4.13
C GLN A 3 -3.46 -47.71 -3.71
N SER A 4 -2.22 -48.06 -4.07
CA SER A 4 -1.11 -47.12 -3.96
C SER A 4 -1.36 -45.99 -4.95
N PHE A 5 -1.40 -44.75 -4.46
CA PHE A 5 -1.52 -43.57 -5.31
C PHE A 5 -0.44 -43.61 -6.41
N PRO A 6 -0.79 -43.42 -7.70
CA PRO A 6 0.20 -43.44 -8.77
C PRO A 6 1.25 -42.34 -8.52
N GLN A 7 2.53 -42.68 -8.68
CA GLN A 7 3.62 -41.70 -8.59
C GLN A 7 3.38 -40.59 -9.60
N PHE A 8 3.52 -39.34 -9.17
CA PHE A 8 3.25 -38.14 -9.98
C PHE A 8 3.90 -38.21 -11.38
N THR A 9 5.15 -38.67 -11.44
CA THR A 9 5.94 -38.81 -12.67
C THR A 9 5.36 -39.81 -13.69
N LYS A 10 4.50 -40.73 -13.26
CA LYS A 10 3.85 -41.74 -14.12
C LYS A 10 2.51 -41.28 -14.68
N LEU A 11 1.99 -40.14 -14.22
CA LEU A 11 0.77 -39.56 -14.76
C LEU A 11 1.00 -39.04 -16.20
N PRO A 12 -0.02 -39.06 -17.08
CA PRO A 12 0.04 -38.38 -18.37
C PRO A 12 0.44 -36.90 -18.24
N ILE A 13 1.12 -36.36 -19.24
CA ILE A 13 1.65 -34.98 -19.19
C ILE A 13 0.54 -33.95 -19.01
N GLU A 14 -0.63 -34.19 -19.60
CA GLU A 14 -1.82 -33.35 -19.49
C GLU A 14 -2.34 -33.32 -18.05
N VAL A 15 -2.33 -34.47 -17.36
CA VAL A 15 -2.76 -34.57 -15.96
C VAL A 15 -1.76 -33.87 -15.04
N ARG A 16 -0.45 -34.03 -15.28
CA ARG A 16 0.58 -33.31 -14.50
C ARG A 16 0.47 -31.79 -14.69
N ALA A 17 0.25 -31.33 -15.93
CA ALA A 17 0.03 -29.92 -16.22
C ALA A 17 -1.20 -29.37 -15.48
N MET A 18 -2.34 -30.09 -15.53
CA MET A 18 -3.53 -29.69 -14.78
C MET A 18 -3.28 -29.61 -13.27
N ILE A 19 -2.54 -30.56 -12.70
CA ILE A 19 -2.19 -30.53 -11.27
C ILE A 19 -1.36 -29.28 -10.97
N TRP A 20 -0.34 -28.97 -11.77
CA TRP A 20 0.45 -27.75 -11.60
C TRP A 20 -0.38 -26.48 -11.72
N GLU A 21 -1.30 -26.41 -12.69
CA GLU A 21 -2.19 -25.27 -12.84
C GLU A 21 -3.09 -25.06 -11.62
N HIS A 22 -3.56 -26.15 -11.00
CA HIS A 22 -4.35 -26.09 -9.76
C HIS A 22 -3.53 -25.64 -8.53
N THR A 23 -2.20 -25.65 -8.59
CA THR A 23 -1.36 -25.11 -7.50
C THR A 23 -1.12 -23.60 -7.62
N LEU A 24 -1.51 -22.99 -8.74
CA LEU A 24 -1.31 -21.57 -8.95
C LEU A 24 -2.35 -20.74 -8.20
N PRO A 25 -1.97 -19.56 -7.68
CA PRO A 25 -2.93 -18.61 -7.16
C PRO A 25 -3.91 -18.17 -8.24
N GLU A 26 -5.13 -17.85 -7.81
CA GLU A 26 -6.09 -17.18 -8.68
C GLU A 26 -5.63 -15.74 -8.97
N GLY A 27 -5.58 -15.39 -10.26
CA GLY A 27 -5.21 -14.05 -10.69
C GLY A 27 -3.76 -13.67 -10.38
N ASP A 28 -3.58 -12.42 -9.96
CA ASP A 28 -2.29 -11.74 -9.75
C ASP A 28 -2.05 -11.37 -8.26
N GLY A 29 -2.71 -12.11 -7.36
CA GLY A 29 -2.63 -11.94 -5.91
C GLY A 29 -3.79 -11.13 -5.31
N GLY A 30 -4.62 -10.44 -6.10
CA GLY A 30 -5.73 -9.65 -5.55
C GLY A 30 -5.28 -8.32 -4.94
N ALA A 31 -6.16 -7.67 -4.18
CA ALA A 31 -5.95 -6.34 -3.59
C ALA A 31 -4.80 -6.35 -2.58
N ALA A 32 -3.97 -5.31 -2.60
CA ALA A 32 -2.88 -5.13 -1.65
C ALA A 32 -2.87 -3.72 -1.07
N LEU A 33 -2.25 -3.58 0.10
CA LEU A 33 -1.87 -2.29 0.65
C LEU A 33 -0.58 -1.84 -0.03
N TYR A 34 -0.67 -0.71 -0.73
CA TYR A 34 0.49 -0.04 -1.31
C TYR A 34 0.95 1.06 -0.38
N MET A 35 2.17 0.95 0.15
CA MET A 35 2.71 1.98 1.03
C MET A 35 3.04 3.24 0.24
N TYR A 36 2.44 4.35 0.65
CA TYR A 36 2.70 5.66 0.08
C TYR A 36 4.21 5.95 0.08
N ASN A 37 4.69 6.33 -1.10
CA ASN A 37 6.06 6.74 -1.36
C ASN A 37 6.08 7.74 -2.51
N MET A 38 7.24 8.37 -2.72
CA MET A 38 7.39 9.35 -3.80
C MET A 38 7.25 8.73 -5.20
N ASP A 39 7.47 7.42 -5.35
CA ASP A 39 7.23 6.71 -6.61
C ASP A 39 5.75 6.77 -7.02
N TRP A 40 4.83 6.60 -6.05
CA TRP A 40 3.39 6.72 -6.28
C TRP A 40 2.94 8.13 -6.61
N TRP A 41 3.55 9.13 -5.97
CA TRP A 41 3.23 10.52 -6.29
C TRP A 41 3.73 10.91 -7.69
N ALA A 42 4.97 10.55 -8.00
CA ALA A 42 5.64 10.95 -9.24
C ALA A 42 4.98 10.41 -10.51
N GLN A 43 4.25 9.29 -10.46
CA GLN A 43 3.57 8.75 -11.64
C GLN A 43 2.48 9.69 -12.22
N TYR A 44 1.97 10.60 -11.39
CA TYR A 44 0.92 11.55 -11.76
C TYR A 44 1.45 12.97 -11.98
N SER A 45 2.73 13.20 -11.66
CA SER A 45 3.38 14.49 -11.91
C SER A 45 3.62 14.68 -13.40
N PRO A 46 3.22 15.82 -13.99
CA PRO A 46 3.58 16.12 -15.37
C PRO A 46 5.11 16.17 -15.53
N PRO A 47 5.65 15.73 -16.69
CA PRO A 47 7.08 15.88 -16.98
C PRO A 47 7.50 17.35 -16.89
N GLY A 48 8.54 17.64 -16.08
CA GLY A 48 9.09 19.00 -15.93
C GLY A 48 8.41 19.86 -14.86
N VAL A 49 7.37 19.37 -14.18
CA VAL A 49 6.86 19.98 -12.95
C VAL A 49 7.72 19.48 -11.79
N ALA A 50 8.66 20.33 -11.40
CA ALA A 50 9.61 20.09 -10.35
C ALA A 50 9.04 20.63 -9.04
N PHE A 51 8.61 19.74 -8.14
CA PHE A 51 8.16 20.16 -6.81
C PHE A 51 9.31 20.76 -5.99
N HIS A 52 8.94 21.62 -5.03
CA HIS A 52 9.69 22.75 -4.44
C HIS A 52 11.15 22.55 -3.96
N ASP A 53 11.73 21.35 -3.97
CA ASP A 53 13.15 21.16 -3.64
C ASP A 53 13.94 20.25 -4.61
N MET A 54 15.26 20.49 -4.68
CA MET A 54 16.18 19.72 -5.53
C MET A 54 16.20 18.23 -5.16
N MET A 55 15.93 17.89 -3.90
CA MET A 55 15.95 16.51 -3.42
C MET A 55 14.78 15.71 -4.02
N THR A 56 13.60 16.31 -4.08
CA THR A 56 12.37 15.78 -4.67
C THR A 56 12.53 15.60 -6.17
N GLN A 57 13.17 16.55 -6.85
CA GLN A 57 13.50 16.41 -8.28
C GLN A 57 14.49 15.26 -8.53
N SER A 58 15.53 15.12 -7.72
CA SER A 58 16.46 13.99 -7.84
C SER A 58 15.77 12.65 -7.54
N ILE A 59 14.83 12.62 -6.58
CA ILE A 59 14.02 11.43 -6.27
C ILE A 59 13.07 11.10 -7.43
N GLN A 60 12.45 12.08 -8.07
CA GLN A 60 11.61 11.86 -9.25
C GLN A 60 12.39 11.21 -10.42
N LYS A 61 13.64 11.60 -10.64
CA LYS A 61 14.50 10.95 -11.67
C LYS A 61 14.75 9.47 -11.37
N LEU A 62 14.69 9.08 -10.10
CA LEU A 62 14.80 7.68 -9.66
C LEU A 62 13.45 6.96 -9.63
N SER A 63 12.34 7.70 -9.81
CA SER A 63 11.01 7.17 -9.67
C SER A 63 10.72 6.11 -10.72
N ARG A 64 10.04 5.06 -10.27
CA ARG A 64 9.55 4.00 -11.12
C ARG A 64 8.03 3.90 -10.94
N PRO A 65 7.31 3.36 -11.92
CA PRO A 65 5.90 3.06 -11.74
C PRO A 65 5.68 2.23 -10.46
N PRO A 66 4.71 2.59 -9.61
CA PRO A 66 4.34 1.84 -8.42
C PRO A 66 4.10 0.38 -8.71
N ARG A 67 4.75 -0.48 -7.92
CA ARG A 67 4.69 -1.93 -8.06
C ARG A 67 4.32 -2.59 -6.76
N VAL A 68 3.46 -3.59 -6.87
CA VAL A 68 3.05 -4.47 -5.79
C VAL A 68 3.75 -5.81 -6.00
N GLN A 69 4.36 -6.32 -4.94
CA GLN A 69 4.95 -7.66 -4.96
C GLN A 69 3.85 -8.72 -5.09
N VAL A 70 4.13 -9.78 -5.85
CA VAL A 70 3.26 -10.95 -6.00
C VAL A 70 4.03 -12.19 -5.50
N PRO A 71 3.39 -13.04 -4.68
CA PRO A 71 3.89 -14.37 -4.35
C PRO A 71 4.40 -15.15 -5.57
N ILE A 72 5.63 -15.67 -5.49
CA ILE A 72 6.11 -16.65 -6.47
C ILE A 72 5.47 -17.99 -6.12
N PRO A 73 4.70 -18.64 -7.02
CA PRO A 73 4.13 -19.94 -6.73
C PRO A 73 5.23 -20.97 -6.46
N ILE A 74 5.11 -21.76 -5.39
CA ILE A 74 6.12 -22.75 -4.95
C ILE A 74 6.46 -23.73 -6.08
N CYS A 75 5.52 -24.06 -6.95
CA CYS A 75 5.76 -24.95 -8.10
C CYS A 75 6.83 -24.43 -9.08
N ALA A 76 7.19 -23.14 -9.04
CA ALA A 76 8.29 -22.56 -9.82
C ALA A 76 9.67 -23.16 -9.48
N THR A 77 9.87 -23.58 -8.22
CA THR A 77 11.15 -24.07 -7.71
C THR A 77 11.26 -25.59 -7.75
N VAL A 78 10.14 -26.31 -7.85
CA VAL A 78 10.10 -27.78 -7.77
C VAL A 78 10.74 -28.46 -8.99
N CYS A 79 10.33 -28.11 -10.21
CA CYS A 79 10.85 -28.76 -11.42
C CYS A 79 10.64 -27.90 -12.69
N GLN A 80 11.12 -28.38 -13.84
CA GLN A 80 10.96 -27.68 -15.13
C GLN A 80 9.49 -27.55 -15.57
N GLU A 81 8.66 -28.56 -15.29
CA GLU A 81 7.22 -28.51 -15.63
C GLU A 81 6.50 -27.42 -14.83
N GLY A 82 6.71 -27.36 -13.51
CA GLY A 82 6.15 -26.33 -12.65
C GLY A 82 6.60 -24.93 -13.05
N ARG A 83 7.90 -24.74 -13.35
CA ARG A 83 8.43 -23.46 -13.85
C ARG A 83 7.76 -23.01 -15.15
N ARG A 84 7.51 -23.93 -16.08
CA ARG A 84 6.83 -23.63 -17.34
C ARG A 84 5.39 -23.16 -17.11
N VAL A 85 4.67 -23.82 -16.20
CA VAL A 85 3.29 -23.45 -15.84
C VAL A 85 3.24 -22.07 -15.18
N VAL A 86 4.19 -21.76 -14.27
CA VAL A 86 4.31 -20.43 -13.66
C VAL A 86 4.61 -19.35 -14.70
N GLU A 87 5.47 -19.62 -15.69
CA GLU A 87 5.77 -18.64 -16.74
C GLU A 87 4.54 -18.34 -17.63
N GLN A 88 3.69 -19.34 -17.88
CA GLN A 88 2.43 -19.14 -18.61
C GLN A 88 1.43 -18.32 -17.78
N TRP A 89 1.29 -18.65 -16.49
CA TRP A 89 0.46 -17.90 -15.56
C TRP A 89 0.93 -16.45 -15.38
N ARG A 90 2.24 -16.22 -15.27
CA ARG A 90 2.84 -14.88 -15.22
C ARG A 90 2.41 -14.03 -16.41
N LYS A 91 2.54 -14.57 -17.63
CA LYS A 91 2.14 -13.88 -18.86
C LYS A 91 0.63 -13.62 -18.91
N LYS A 92 -0.19 -14.61 -18.53
CA LYS A 92 -1.65 -14.49 -18.50
C LYS A 92 -2.11 -13.36 -17.56
N ASN A 93 -1.41 -13.15 -16.45
CA ASN A 93 -1.75 -12.18 -15.42
C ASN A 93 -0.96 -10.85 -15.53
N ASN A 94 -0.25 -10.60 -16.65
CA ASN A 94 0.54 -9.37 -16.87
C ASN A 94 1.56 -9.08 -15.76
N LEU A 95 2.19 -10.13 -15.23
CA LEU A 95 3.18 -10.05 -14.16
C LEU A 95 4.59 -9.86 -14.74
N GLU A 96 5.41 -9.05 -14.07
CA GLU A 96 6.78 -8.74 -14.47
C GLU A 96 7.78 -9.39 -13.51
N TRP A 97 8.90 -9.88 -14.05
CA TRP A 97 10.08 -10.17 -13.24
C TRP A 97 10.78 -8.85 -12.90
N TYR A 98 11.12 -8.68 -11.63
CA TYR A 98 11.82 -7.50 -11.15
C TYR A 98 13.03 -7.93 -10.33
N PHE A 99 14.22 -7.50 -10.75
CA PHE A 99 15.43 -7.76 -10.01
C PHE A 99 15.52 -6.83 -8.79
N ARG A 100 15.46 -7.42 -7.59
CA ARG A 100 15.63 -6.71 -6.32
C ARG A 100 17.12 -6.62 -6.00
N GLU A 101 17.68 -5.43 -6.14
CA GLU A 101 19.11 -5.17 -5.93
C GLU A 101 19.58 -5.51 -4.51
N GLU A 102 18.70 -5.34 -3.54
CA GLU A 102 18.96 -5.52 -2.11
C GLU A 102 19.16 -6.98 -1.76
N THR A 103 18.32 -7.87 -2.31
CA THR A 103 18.36 -9.31 -2.05
C THR A 103 19.06 -10.09 -3.14
N LYS A 104 19.50 -9.43 -4.22
CA LYS A 104 20.13 -10.04 -5.41
C LYS A 104 19.29 -11.19 -5.99
N GLY A 105 17.97 -11.01 -6.00
CA GLY A 105 17.01 -12.02 -6.46
C GLY A 105 15.89 -11.42 -7.28
N ASP A 106 15.34 -12.22 -8.18
CA ASP A 106 14.16 -11.86 -8.94
C ASP A 106 12.90 -12.07 -8.09
N ILE A 107 12.06 -11.05 -8.06
CA ILE A 107 10.72 -11.10 -7.49
C ILE A 107 9.68 -10.95 -8.60
N LEU A 108 8.48 -11.42 -8.33
CA LEU A 108 7.34 -11.20 -9.19
C LEU A 108 6.60 -9.94 -8.75
N VAL A 109 6.21 -9.10 -9.71
CA VAL A 109 5.52 -7.84 -9.43
C VAL A 109 4.40 -7.59 -10.43
N ARG A 110 3.44 -6.78 -10.01
CA ARG A 110 2.47 -6.13 -10.89
C ARG A 110 2.45 -4.63 -10.63
N ARG A 111 1.84 -3.86 -11.52
CA ARG A 111 1.58 -2.44 -11.26
C ARG A 111 0.52 -2.28 -10.17
N PHE A 112 0.62 -1.17 -9.44
CA PHE A 112 -0.46 -0.70 -8.57
C PHE A 112 -1.73 -0.48 -9.39
N ASP A 113 -2.87 -0.86 -8.83
CA ASP A 113 -4.18 -0.75 -9.46
C ASP A 113 -5.15 -0.01 -8.54
N ALA A 114 -5.40 1.27 -8.85
CA ALA A 114 -6.26 2.15 -8.06
C ALA A 114 -7.72 1.66 -7.94
N GLU A 115 -8.17 0.72 -8.78
CA GLU A 115 -9.54 0.17 -8.70
C GLU A 115 -9.72 -0.83 -7.56
N ARG A 116 -8.64 -1.38 -7.01
CA ARG A 116 -8.68 -2.43 -5.98
C ARG A 116 -7.63 -2.31 -4.89
N ASP A 117 -6.48 -1.72 -5.17
CA ASP A 117 -5.41 -1.57 -4.19
C ASP A 117 -5.70 -0.39 -3.26
N ILE A 118 -5.18 -0.50 -2.04
CA ILE A 118 -5.42 0.46 -0.97
C ILE A 118 -4.13 1.26 -0.75
N LEU A 119 -4.19 2.58 -0.89
CA LEU A 119 -3.06 3.45 -0.62
C LEU A 119 -2.90 3.61 0.90
N TYR A 120 -1.86 3.03 1.48
CA TYR A 120 -1.55 3.16 2.90
C TYR A 120 -0.59 4.32 3.16
N VAL A 121 -1.00 5.29 3.97
CA VAL A 121 -0.15 6.41 4.39
C VAL A 121 0.22 6.24 5.85
N SER A 122 1.47 5.86 6.12
CA SER A 122 1.98 5.73 7.50
C SER A 122 2.01 7.08 8.23
N ARG A 123 1.94 7.07 9.56
CA ARG A 123 2.03 8.29 10.39
C ARG A 123 3.21 9.18 10.01
N HIS A 124 4.40 8.61 9.85
CA HIS A 124 5.64 9.35 9.53
C HIS A 124 5.62 10.06 8.17
N LYS A 125 4.69 9.70 7.27
CA LYS A 125 4.56 10.31 5.95
C LYS A 125 3.28 11.13 5.81
N TRP A 126 2.49 11.18 6.87
CA TRP A 126 1.19 11.84 6.85
C TRP A 126 1.34 13.34 6.64
N GLU A 127 2.26 13.98 7.36
CA GLU A 127 2.57 15.40 7.17
C GLU A 127 3.03 15.69 5.73
N SER A 128 3.96 14.90 5.19
CA SER A 128 4.41 15.07 3.80
C SER A 128 3.28 14.88 2.79
N PHE A 129 2.40 13.91 3.02
CA PHE A 129 1.23 13.67 2.19
C PHE A 129 0.25 14.87 2.20
N GLN A 130 0.03 15.47 3.38
CA GLN A 130 -0.82 16.65 3.55
C GLN A 130 -0.23 17.91 2.93
N LEU A 131 1.06 18.17 3.17
CA LEU A 131 1.75 19.36 2.66
C LEU A 131 1.71 19.38 1.14
N LEU A 132 1.95 18.22 0.54
CA LEU A 132 1.76 18.08 -0.90
C LEU A 132 0.31 18.38 -1.26
N ALA A 133 -0.73 17.91 -0.58
CA ALA A 133 -2.09 18.27 -1.01
C ALA A 133 -2.45 19.78 -1.01
N VAL A 134 -1.70 20.67 -0.32
CA VAL A 134 -2.12 22.06 -0.07
C VAL A 134 -1.15 23.14 -0.59
N ASP A 135 0.14 22.86 -0.76
CA ASP A 135 1.17 23.88 -1.03
C ASP A 135 1.55 23.98 -2.51
N TRP A 136 0.87 24.85 -3.29
CA TRP A 136 1.10 24.99 -4.74
C TRP A 136 1.16 26.44 -5.21
N GLU A 137 2.21 26.78 -5.96
CA GLU A 137 2.47 28.14 -6.45
C GLU A 137 1.76 28.45 -7.78
N ASN A 138 1.35 27.44 -8.56
CA ASN A 138 0.73 27.65 -9.88
C ASN A 138 -0.41 26.68 -10.22
N ASP A 139 -1.25 27.09 -11.19
CA ASP A 139 -2.45 26.35 -11.62
C ASP A 139 -2.15 24.95 -12.20
N VAL A 140 -0.98 24.75 -12.81
CA VAL A 140 -0.60 23.47 -13.43
C VAL A 140 -0.30 22.42 -12.37
N GLU A 141 0.46 22.81 -11.34
CA GLU A 141 0.75 22.01 -10.15
C GLU A 141 -0.54 21.71 -9.39
N HIS A 142 -1.35 22.72 -9.13
CA HIS A 142 -2.63 22.55 -8.47
C HIS A 142 -3.52 21.54 -9.21
N ALA A 143 -3.64 21.66 -10.54
CA ALA A 143 -4.42 20.71 -11.35
C ALA A 143 -3.85 19.29 -11.34
N ALA A 144 -2.52 19.12 -11.27
CA ALA A 144 -1.92 17.80 -11.13
C ALA A 144 -2.32 17.13 -9.81
N VAL A 145 -2.46 17.92 -8.77
CA VAL A 145 -2.68 17.42 -7.42
C VAL A 145 -4.13 17.08 -7.22
N ILE A 146 -5.04 17.88 -7.77
CA ILE A 146 -6.45 17.47 -7.88
C ILE A 146 -6.56 16.11 -8.58
N ARG A 147 -5.85 15.87 -9.70
CA ARG A 147 -5.86 14.55 -10.36
C ARG A 147 -5.29 13.44 -9.49
N ILE A 148 -4.24 13.72 -8.71
CA ILE A 148 -3.66 12.75 -7.75
C ILE A 148 -4.69 12.40 -6.70
N MET A 149 -5.28 13.39 -6.05
CA MET A 149 -6.26 13.20 -4.98
C MET A 149 -7.52 12.50 -5.49
N GLU A 150 -8.01 12.87 -6.68
CA GLU A 150 -9.12 12.21 -7.36
C GLU A 150 -8.80 10.75 -7.78
N SER A 151 -7.52 10.37 -7.89
CA SER A 151 -7.14 8.98 -8.21
C SER A 151 -7.29 8.02 -7.03
N ILE A 152 -7.37 8.54 -5.81
CA ILE A 152 -7.44 7.74 -4.58
C ILE A 152 -8.87 7.22 -4.40
N LYS A 153 -9.03 5.89 -4.50
CA LYS A 153 -10.32 5.22 -4.24
C LYS A 153 -10.40 4.58 -2.87
N TYR A 154 -9.27 4.07 -2.37
CA TYR A 154 -9.19 3.48 -1.05
C TYR A 154 -7.95 4.00 -0.35
N LEU A 155 -8.16 4.65 0.79
CA LEU A 155 -7.11 5.19 1.63
C LEU A 155 -7.01 4.35 2.89
N ALA A 156 -5.81 3.97 3.32
CA ALA A 156 -5.55 3.31 4.59
C ALA A 156 -4.69 4.21 5.48
N LEU A 157 -5.08 4.33 6.74
CA LEU A 157 -4.37 5.10 7.76
C LEU A 157 -4.23 4.26 9.04
N PRO A 158 -3.13 4.40 9.79
CA PRO A 158 -3.08 3.94 11.17
C PRO A 158 -4.24 4.53 12.00
N ALA A 159 -4.77 3.76 12.95
CA ALA A 159 -5.82 4.22 13.86
C ALA A 159 -5.46 5.56 14.52
N PHE A 160 -4.23 5.70 15.01
CA PHE A 160 -3.73 6.94 15.57
C PHE A 160 -3.84 8.12 14.61
N THR A 161 -3.41 7.95 13.35
CA THR A 161 -3.50 9.01 12.34
C THR A 161 -4.95 9.33 11.99
N ALA A 162 -5.80 8.31 11.84
CA ALA A 162 -7.22 8.49 11.54
C ALA A 162 -7.94 9.29 12.64
N TYR A 163 -7.56 9.06 13.90
CA TYR A 163 -8.17 9.66 15.07
C TYR A 163 -7.62 11.07 15.35
N TYR A 164 -6.30 11.25 15.43
CA TYR A 164 -5.69 12.54 15.81
C TYR A 164 -5.49 13.50 14.64
N SER A 165 -5.96 13.17 13.44
CA SER A 165 -5.87 14.05 12.27
C SER A 165 -7.21 14.25 11.56
N ILE A 166 -8.32 14.09 12.29
CA ILE A 166 -9.68 14.29 11.77
C ILE A 166 -9.83 15.62 11.03
N VAL A 167 -9.34 16.73 11.58
CA VAL A 167 -9.41 18.05 10.95
C VAL A 167 -8.69 18.06 9.59
N ASN A 168 -7.50 17.47 9.51
CA ASN A 168 -6.77 17.41 8.25
C ASN A 168 -7.42 16.45 7.25
N ILE A 169 -7.94 15.31 7.72
CA ILE A 169 -8.66 14.36 6.87
C ILE A 169 -9.90 15.05 6.28
N ALA A 170 -10.67 15.75 7.12
CA ALA A 170 -11.82 16.55 6.70
C ALA A 170 -11.46 17.59 5.63
N GLY A 171 -10.33 18.27 5.76
CA GLY A 171 -9.84 19.22 4.76
C GLY A 171 -9.39 18.58 3.44
N LEU A 172 -8.94 17.32 3.46
CA LEU A 172 -8.46 16.61 2.27
C LEU A 172 -9.55 15.86 1.51
N LEU A 173 -10.58 15.36 2.21
CA LEU A 173 -11.64 14.54 1.59
C LEU A 173 -12.37 15.21 0.42
N PRO A 174 -12.65 16.54 0.42
CA PRO A 174 -13.25 17.21 -0.73
C PRO A 174 -12.42 17.11 -2.02
N LEU A 175 -11.10 16.94 -1.90
CA LEU A 175 -10.21 16.75 -3.06
C LEU A 175 -10.24 15.30 -3.58
N MET A 176 -10.71 14.34 -2.79
CA MET A 176 -10.73 12.91 -3.11
C MET A 176 -12.11 12.46 -3.63
N LYS A 177 -12.61 13.06 -4.71
CA LYS A 177 -13.99 12.85 -5.21
C LYS A 177 -14.36 11.39 -5.52
N ASN A 178 -13.38 10.54 -5.80
CA ASN A 178 -13.60 9.12 -6.12
C ASN A 178 -13.35 8.17 -4.95
N ILE A 179 -13.15 8.71 -3.73
CA ILE A 179 -12.93 7.88 -2.55
C ILE A 179 -14.17 7.02 -2.27
N LYS A 180 -13.94 5.74 -2.04
CA LYS A 180 -14.96 4.73 -1.77
C LYS A 180 -14.93 4.26 -0.32
N ALA A 181 -13.75 4.22 0.31
CA ALA A 181 -13.61 3.86 1.71
C ALA A 181 -12.29 4.37 2.31
N ILE A 182 -12.33 4.61 3.62
CA ILE A 182 -11.14 4.84 4.44
C ILE A 182 -10.97 3.60 5.33
N TYR A 183 -9.84 2.93 5.20
CA TYR A 183 -9.45 1.80 6.03
C TYR A 183 -8.66 2.32 7.24
N VAL A 184 -9.10 1.96 8.43
CA VAL A 184 -8.45 2.31 9.69
C VAL A 184 -7.75 1.07 10.23
N LEU A 185 -6.42 1.11 10.28
CA LEU A 185 -5.57 -0.02 10.63
C LEU A 185 -5.27 -0.03 12.12
N TRP A 186 -5.53 -1.18 12.74
CA TRP A 186 -5.27 -1.46 14.15
C TRP A 186 -4.20 -2.54 14.29
N ASN A 187 -3.62 -2.64 15.48
CA ASN A 187 -2.58 -3.60 15.82
C ASN A 187 -1.31 -3.37 14.98
N GLU A 188 -0.69 -4.45 14.50
CA GLU A 188 0.54 -4.38 13.74
C GLU A 188 0.37 -3.56 12.45
N LEU A 189 1.17 -2.49 12.34
CA LEU A 189 1.14 -1.58 11.21
C LEU A 189 2.18 -1.94 10.14
N PRO A 190 1.89 -1.73 8.85
CA PRO A 190 2.86 -1.96 7.78
C PRO A 190 4.10 -1.09 7.95
N LYS A 191 5.28 -1.73 7.91
CA LYS A 191 6.58 -1.07 8.06
C LYS A 191 7.28 -0.92 6.71
N ALA A 192 7.73 0.30 6.41
CA ALA A 192 8.38 0.59 5.15
C ALA A 192 9.77 -0.06 5.11
N HIS A 193 10.02 -0.87 4.09
CA HIS A 193 11.35 -1.34 3.78
C HIS A 193 12.16 -0.20 3.15
N MET A 194 13.23 0.21 3.84
CA MET A 194 14.11 1.30 3.44
C MET A 194 15.42 0.78 2.85
N ILE A 195 15.90 1.45 1.81
CA ILE A 195 17.13 1.13 1.09
C ILE A 195 18.01 2.37 0.98
N LYS A 196 19.33 2.18 0.89
CA LYS A 196 20.27 3.28 0.74
C LYS A 196 20.61 3.48 -0.74
N ARG A 197 20.25 4.62 -1.31
CA ARG A 197 20.53 4.97 -2.72
C ARG A 197 21.38 6.22 -2.82
N GLN A 198 22.25 6.24 -3.82
CA GLN A 198 22.98 7.44 -4.20
C GLN A 198 22.10 8.27 -5.14
N LEU A 199 21.95 9.56 -4.84
CA LEU A 199 21.23 10.47 -5.73
C LEU A 199 22.06 10.73 -6.99
N PRO A 200 21.47 10.70 -8.20
CA PRO A 200 22.20 10.88 -9.45
C PRO A 200 22.99 12.19 -9.50
N ASP A 201 22.39 13.26 -8.98
CA ASP A 201 22.90 14.64 -9.13
C ASP A 201 24.11 14.94 -8.23
N ILE A 202 24.35 14.15 -7.17
CA ILE A 202 25.51 14.29 -6.27
C ILE A 202 26.45 13.08 -6.33
N ALA A 203 26.19 12.12 -7.21
CA ALA A 203 26.97 10.89 -7.33
C ALA A 203 28.46 11.16 -7.65
N HIS A 204 28.73 12.28 -8.31
CA HIS A 204 30.08 12.72 -8.71
C HIS A 204 30.82 13.49 -7.62
N ILE A 205 30.14 13.91 -6.55
CA ILE A 205 30.66 14.84 -5.53
C ILE A 205 30.87 14.11 -4.20
N ALA A 206 30.01 13.14 -3.87
CA ALA A 206 30.18 12.31 -2.67
C ALA A 206 29.48 10.94 -2.78
N GLU A 207 30.01 9.93 -2.07
CA GLU A 207 29.35 8.61 -1.89
C GLU A 207 28.19 8.66 -0.87
N VAL A 208 27.49 9.81 -0.77
CA VAL A 208 26.37 9.96 0.16
C VAL A 208 25.20 9.14 -0.36
N LYS A 209 24.87 8.08 0.38
CA LYS A 209 23.67 7.29 0.16
C LYS A 209 22.60 7.73 1.14
N ILE A 210 21.48 8.21 0.61
CA ILE A 210 20.31 8.60 1.41
C ILE A 210 19.37 7.39 1.60
N PRO A 211 18.73 7.26 2.77
CA PRO A 211 17.66 6.29 2.95
C PRO A 211 16.44 6.71 2.12
N LEU A 212 15.94 5.81 1.28
CA LEU A 212 14.72 5.95 0.49
C LEU A 212 13.86 4.70 0.66
N ASP A 213 12.58 4.81 0.39
CA ASP A 213 11.72 3.64 0.29
C ASP A 213 12.24 2.68 -0.80
N ALA A 214 12.16 1.38 -0.52
CA ALA A 214 12.31 0.38 -1.56
C ALA A 214 11.23 0.61 -2.64
N PRO A 215 11.57 0.48 -3.95
CA PRO A 215 10.59 0.64 -5.03
C PRO A 215 9.49 -0.41 -5.00
N VAL A 216 9.77 -1.55 -4.36
CA VAL A 216 8.81 -2.62 -4.16
C VAL A 216 8.82 -2.96 -2.68
N GLN A 217 7.73 -2.60 -2.01
CA GLN A 217 7.51 -2.91 -0.61
C GLN A 217 7.06 -4.37 -0.44
N PRO A 218 7.25 -4.96 0.75
CA PRO A 218 6.59 -6.22 1.10
C PRO A 218 5.09 -6.12 0.85
N ARG A 219 4.47 -7.25 0.51
CA ARG A 219 3.05 -7.28 0.22
C ARG A 219 2.28 -7.32 1.53
N TRP A 220 1.41 -6.35 1.74
CA TRP A 220 0.48 -6.31 2.87
C TRP A 220 -0.94 -6.46 2.36
N GLU A 221 -1.78 -7.17 3.12
CA GLU A 221 -3.19 -7.36 2.80
C GLU A 221 -4.06 -7.20 4.04
N VAL A 222 -5.34 -6.91 3.83
CA VAL A 222 -6.36 -6.96 4.88
C VAL A 222 -6.43 -8.40 5.39
N ASP A 223 -6.23 -8.59 6.69
CA ASP A 223 -6.32 -9.90 7.33
C ASP A 223 -7.73 -10.14 7.87
N ARG A 224 -8.24 -9.18 8.65
CA ARG A 224 -9.53 -9.31 9.33
C ARG A 224 -10.28 -7.98 9.39
N PHE A 225 -11.59 -8.04 9.22
CA PHE A 225 -12.50 -6.94 9.52
C PHE A 225 -12.88 -6.97 10.99
N LEU A 226 -12.70 -5.85 11.67
CA LEU A 226 -12.95 -5.74 13.10
C LEU A 226 -14.43 -5.47 13.39
N GLN A 227 -14.88 -5.99 14.52
CA GLN A 227 -16.18 -5.74 15.14
C GLN A 227 -15.99 -4.86 16.36
N ARG A 228 -17.06 -4.18 16.80
CA ARG A 228 -16.99 -3.23 17.92
C ARG A 228 -16.45 -3.84 19.22
N TRP A 229 -16.69 -5.13 19.46
CA TRP A 229 -16.25 -5.85 20.65
C TRP A 229 -14.87 -6.52 20.52
N ASP A 230 -14.14 -6.25 19.44
CA ASP A 230 -12.78 -6.75 19.30
C ASP A 230 -11.81 -5.93 20.18
N GLU A 231 -10.94 -6.63 20.90
CA GLU A 231 -9.76 -6.04 21.53
C GLU A 231 -8.76 -5.62 20.46
N VAL A 232 -8.29 -4.39 20.54
CA VAL A 232 -7.38 -3.78 19.58
C VAL A 232 -6.23 -3.09 20.29
N GLU A 233 -5.07 -3.13 19.63
CA GLU A 233 -3.89 -2.39 20.01
C GLU A 233 -3.86 -1.07 19.23
N PHE A 234 -3.81 0.03 19.96
CA PHE A 234 -3.67 1.39 19.44
C PHE A 234 -2.19 1.79 19.47
N HIS A 235 -1.55 1.70 18.30
CA HIS A 235 -0.13 2.01 18.13
C HIS A 235 0.07 3.50 17.82
N TYR A 236 0.90 4.17 18.61
CA TYR A 236 1.32 5.55 18.37
C TYR A 236 2.80 5.75 18.66
N ALA A 237 3.38 6.78 18.05
CA ALA A 237 4.77 7.14 18.27
C ALA A 237 4.83 8.58 18.76
N ASP A 238 5.64 8.80 19.79
CA ASP A 238 5.97 10.14 20.26
C ASP A 238 6.84 10.85 19.22
N GLU A 239 6.40 12.02 18.77
CA GLU A 239 7.01 12.74 17.64
C GLU A 239 8.38 13.31 17.98
N GLU A 240 8.66 13.62 19.25
CA GLU A 240 9.92 14.21 19.70
C GLU A 240 11.00 13.16 19.94
N THR A 241 10.61 12.01 20.49
CA THR A 241 11.52 10.96 20.94
C THR A 241 11.57 9.77 19.99
N GLY A 242 10.58 9.64 19.09
CA GLY A 242 10.43 8.49 18.19
C GLY A 242 10.09 7.19 18.92
N ARG A 243 9.71 7.26 20.20
CA ARG A 243 9.38 6.09 20.99
C ARG A 243 7.98 5.60 20.64
N GLU A 244 7.86 4.31 20.36
CA GLU A 244 6.58 3.65 20.10
C GLU A 244 5.90 3.28 21.43
N TYR A 245 4.60 3.52 21.48
CA TYR A 245 3.69 3.19 22.56
C TYR A 245 2.52 2.39 21.99
N VAL A 246 1.96 1.52 22.84
CA VAL A 246 0.82 0.68 22.53
C VAL A 246 -0.15 0.75 23.69
N GLU A 247 -1.41 1.01 23.38
CA GLU A 247 -2.52 0.98 24.32
C GLU A 247 -3.55 -0.04 23.86
N ASP A 248 -3.94 -0.95 24.76
CA ASP A 248 -4.96 -1.96 24.48
C ASP A 248 -6.34 -1.44 24.91
N GLY A 249 -7.38 -1.77 24.16
CA GLY A 249 -8.76 -1.54 24.55
C GLY A 249 -9.77 -2.12 23.58
N GLU A 250 -11.04 -2.14 23.99
CA GLU A 250 -12.14 -2.57 23.13
C GLU A 250 -12.38 -1.52 22.03
N LEU A 251 -12.52 -1.96 20.78
CA LEU A 251 -12.69 -1.07 19.64
C LEU A 251 -13.86 -0.08 19.85
N SER A 252 -14.94 -0.48 20.51
CA SER A 252 -16.10 0.39 20.77
C SER A 252 -15.75 1.63 21.56
N GLU A 253 -14.86 1.53 22.55
CA GLU A 253 -14.47 2.66 23.39
C GLU A 253 -13.77 3.73 22.54
N TRP A 254 -12.84 3.30 21.69
CA TRP A 254 -12.17 4.19 20.75
C TRP A 254 -13.12 4.79 19.70
N LEU A 255 -14.10 4.02 19.23
CA LEU A 255 -15.06 4.49 18.23
C LEU A 255 -16.02 5.55 18.79
N GLU A 256 -16.42 5.44 20.06
CA GLU A 256 -17.27 6.45 20.70
C GLU A 256 -16.57 7.82 20.71
N ASP A 257 -15.29 7.85 21.10
CA ASP A 257 -14.55 9.11 21.09
C ASP A 257 -14.31 9.65 19.66
N ILE A 258 -14.04 8.77 18.69
CA ILE A 258 -13.86 9.15 17.28
C ILE A 258 -15.15 9.74 16.71
N ASP A 259 -16.30 9.11 16.96
CA ASP A 259 -17.61 9.58 16.49
C ASP A 259 -17.92 10.96 17.11
N ASP A 260 -17.59 11.17 18.39
CA ASP A 260 -17.73 12.46 19.07
C ASP A 260 -16.84 13.55 18.45
N LEU A 261 -15.57 13.25 18.15
CA LEU A 261 -14.68 14.20 17.48
C LEU A 261 -15.16 14.55 16.07
N TRP A 262 -15.63 13.57 15.30
CA TRP A 262 -16.20 13.83 13.98
C TRP A 262 -17.44 14.73 14.05
N SER A 263 -18.30 14.53 15.05
CA SER A 263 -19.51 15.33 15.23
C SER A 263 -19.26 16.80 15.61
N THR A 264 -18.10 17.09 16.21
CA THR A 264 -17.70 18.42 16.68
C THR A 264 -16.73 19.13 15.74
N THR A 265 -16.17 18.41 14.76
CA THR A 265 -15.29 18.98 13.74
C THR A 265 -16.10 19.69 12.66
N GLU A 266 -15.68 20.89 12.26
CA GLU A 266 -16.26 21.56 11.09
C GLU A 266 -15.87 20.79 9.82
N VAL A 267 -16.87 20.21 9.16
CA VAL A 267 -16.71 19.33 7.99
C VAL A 267 -17.53 19.87 6.82
N ASP A 268 -17.01 19.68 5.61
CA ASP A 268 -17.73 20.08 4.40
C ASP A 268 -19.06 19.28 4.26
N PRO A 269 -20.21 19.93 4.01
CA PRO A 269 -21.48 19.25 3.79
C PRO A 269 -21.46 18.21 2.66
N GLU A 270 -20.52 18.32 1.71
CA GLU A 270 -20.33 17.34 0.65
C GLU A 270 -19.84 15.99 1.19
N ILE A 271 -19.07 15.97 2.28
CA ILE A 271 -18.48 14.75 2.86
C ILE A 271 -19.23 14.23 4.10
N TRP A 272 -20.07 15.07 4.73
CA TRP A 272 -20.84 14.74 5.94
C TRP A 272 -22.31 14.45 5.65
N ASP A 273 -22.86 13.42 6.30
CA ASP A 273 -24.29 13.07 6.28
C ASP A 273 -24.92 13.57 7.57
N GLU A 274 -25.57 14.75 7.51
CA GLU A 274 -26.21 15.39 8.67
C GLU A 274 -27.30 14.50 9.31
N ASP A 275 -28.09 13.80 8.48
CA ASP A 275 -29.19 12.95 8.95
C ASP A 275 -28.68 11.74 9.76
N LYS A 276 -27.50 11.23 9.38
CA LYS A 276 -26.88 10.07 10.05
C LYS A 276 -25.80 10.45 11.06
N GLY A 277 -25.43 11.73 11.16
CA GLY A 277 -24.37 12.21 12.05
C GLY A 277 -23.02 11.53 11.79
N LYS A 278 -22.67 11.27 10.52
CA LYS A 278 -21.41 10.59 10.17
C LYS A 278 -20.89 10.96 8.78
N LEU A 279 -19.65 10.60 8.49
CA LEU A 279 -19.11 10.70 7.13
C LEU A 279 -19.93 9.88 6.12
N LYS A 280 -20.11 10.44 4.92
CA LYS A 280 -20.67 9.71 3.77
C LYS A 280 -19.73 8.59 3.30
N THR A 281 -18.42 8.83 3.39
CA THR A 281 -17.40 7.83 3.07
C THR A 281 -17.28 6.84 4.23
N PRO A 282 -17.44 5.52 3.99
CA PRO A 282 -17.35 4.53 5.05
C PRO A 282 -15.93 4.42 5.63
N GLN A 283 -15.86 4.36 6.95
CA GLN A 283 -14.66 3.99 7.70
C GLN A 283 -14.71 2.49 8.00
N ILE A 284 -13.68 1.75 7.58
CA ILE A 284 -13.60 0.29 7.71
C ILE A 284 -12.41 -0.07 8.60
N HIS A 285 -12.70 -0.63 9.77
CA HIS A 285 -11.69 -0.98 10.77
C HIS A 285 -11.15 -2.38 10.51
N VAL A 286 -9.84 -2.52 10.36
CA VAL A 286 -9.19 -3.76 9.94
C VAL A 286 -7.87 -4.00 10.66
N THR A 287 -7.47 -5.27 10.71
CA THR A 287 -6.06 -5.67 10.88
C THR A 287 -5.48 -6.06 9.54
N VAL A 288 -4.17 -6.02 9.44
CA VAL A 288 -3.43 -6.35 8.21
C VAL A 288 -2.34 -7.37 8.52
N LYS A 289 -1.87 -8.06 7.49
CA LYS A 289 -0.74 -8.98 7.58
C LYS A 289 0.23 -8.80 6.44
N GLU A 290 1.50 -9.01 6.73
CA GLU A 290 2.52 -9.18 5.70
C GLU A 290 2.42 -10.57 5.10
N LEU A 291 2.37 -10.65 3.77
CA LEU A 291 2.47 -11.92 3.06
C LEU A 291 3.95 -12.23 2.77
N PRO A 292 4.38 -13.47 3.05
CA PRO A 292 5.75 -13.86 2.78
C PRO A 292 6.06 -13.75 1.29
N ALA A 293 7.25 -13.22 1.00
CA ALA A 293 7.90 -13.34 -0.29
C ALA A 293 8.29 -14.81 -0.50
N TRP A 294 7.37 -15.67 -0.95
CA TRP A 294 7.64 -17.10 -1.13
C TRP A 294 8.95 -17.33 -1.90
N LEU A 295 9.88 -18.04 -1.26
CA LEU A 295 11.11 -18.62 -1.80
C LEU A 295 10.93 -20.13 -1.96
#